data_AF-A0A5N6J8D5-F1
#
_entry.id   AF-A0A5N6J8D5-F1
#
_cell.length_a   1.000
_cell.length_b   1.000
_cell.length_c   1.000
_cell.angle_alpha   90.00
_cell.angle_beta   90.00
_cell.angle_gamma   90.00
#
_symmetry.space_group_name_H-M   'P 1'
#
loop_
_entity.id
_entity.type
_entity.pdbx_description
1 polymer ?
#
loop_
_entity_poly.entity_id
_entity_poly.type
_entity_poly.pdbx_seq_one_letter_code
_entity_poly.pdbx_strand_id
1 'polypeptide(L)'
;MNSLLLELYMVHDGRQKPADAITVFKLDEGLINWTHDLSDELQLDARLNRQFSVRQRLAIVNRVRFFHARMLLLGPILAQFCLSHHTAQPVEKPTQQE
;
A
#
# COMPACT_ATOMS: atom_id res chain seq x y z
N MET A 1 13.60 -0.69 0.70
CA MET A 1 12.94 -1.86 0.07
C MET A 1 12.58 -2.97 1.05
N ASN A 2 11.28 -3.20 1.32
CA ASN A 2 10.79 -4.36 2.10
C ASN A 2 10.78 -5.63 1.22
N SER A 3 11.75 -6.51 1.41
CA SER A 3 11.93 -7.75 0.62
C SER A 3 10.70 -8.66 0.59
N LEU A 4 9.99 -8.77 1.72
CA LEU A 4 8.76 -9.56 1.88
C LEU A 4 7.64 -9.15 0.92
N LEU A 5 7.47 -7.84 0.68
CA LEU A 5 6.41 -7.31 -0.18
C LEU A 5 6.73 -7.56 -1.67
N LEU A 6 8.01 -7.50 -2.03
CA LEU A 6 8.46 -7.83 -3.39
C LEU A 6 8.35 -9.34 -3.65
N GLU A 7 8.68 -10.16 -2.65
CA GLU A 7 8.55 -11.62 -2.71
C GLU A 7 7.08 -12.06 -2.83
N LEU A 8 6.19 -11.47 -2.02
CA LEU A 8 4.74 -11.64 -2.13
C LEU A 8 4.18 -11.28 -3.52
N TYR A 9 4.77 -10.29 -4.18
CA TYR A 9 4.35 -9.85 -5.50
C TYR A 9 4.81 -10.80 -6.62
N MET A 10 6.09 -11.21 -6.61
CA MET A 10 6.65 -12.07 -7.67
C MET A 10 6.04 -13.47 -7.69
N VAL A 11 5.53 -13.94 -6.56
CA VAL A 11 4.98 -15.29 -6.41
C VAL A 11 3.57 -15.42 -7.02
N HIS A 12 2.81 -14.34 -7.21
CA HIS A 12 1.35 -14.47 -7.33
C HIS A 12 0.67 -14.21 -8.69
N ASP A 13 1.36 -13.69 -9.72
CA ASP A 13 0.68 -13.49 -11.01
C ASP A 13 1.63 -13.57 -12.21
N GLY A 14 1.38 -14.54 -13.10
CA GLY A 14 2.01 -14.61 -14.42
C GLY A 14 1.57 -13.49 -15.37
N ARG A 15 0.62 -12.63 -14.98
CA ARG A 15 0.12 -11.50 -15.78
C ARG A 15 0.75 -10.14 -15.47
N GLN A 16 1.43 -9.96 -14.34
CA GLN A 16 2.10 -8.71 -14.01
C GLN A 16 3.61 -8.84 -14.21
N LYS A 17 4.21 -7.93 -14.98
CA LYS A 17 5.65 -7.99 -15.21
C LYS A 17 6.35 -7.61 -13.90
N PRO A 18 7.42 -8.31 -13.50
CA PRO A 18 8.20 -7.96 -12.29
C PRO A 18 8.64 -6.49 -12.26
N ALA A 19 8.84 -5.89 -13.44
CA ALA A 19 9.16 -4.47 -13.61
C ALA A 19 8.04 -3.52 -13.10
N ASP A 20 6.78 -3.92 -13.21
CA ASP A 20 5.64 -3.10 -12.78
C ASP A 20 5.59 -3.05 -11.24
N ALA A 21 5.85 -4.19 -10.57
CA ALA A 21 6.02 -4.25 -9.11
C ALA A 21 7.12 -3.32 -8.62
N ILE A 22 8.30 -3.46 -9.23
CA ILE A 22 9.49 -2.72 -8.83
C ILE A 22 9.21 -1.22 -8.97
N THR A 23 8.50 -0.83 -10.03
CA THR A 23 8.07 0.55 -10.25
C THR A 23 7.12 1.01 -9.15
N VAL A 24 6.11 0.21 -8.80
CA VAL A 24 5.19 0.53 -7.70
C VAL A 24 5.93 0.68 -6.36
N PHE A 25 6.87 -0.21 -6.04
CA PHE A 25 7.64 -0.11 -4.80
C PHE A 25 8.58 1.08 -4.78
N LYS A 26 9.20 1.44 -5.91
CA LYS A 26 10.01 2.68 -6.02
C LYS A 26 9.15 3.92 -5.82
N LEU A 27 7.92 3.92 -6.32
CA LEU A 27 6.98 5.02 -6.09
C LEU A 27 6.55 5.10 -4.62
N ASP A 28 6.30 3.97 -3.95
CA ASP A 28 5.98 3.95 -2.50
C ASP A 28 7.17 4.46 -1.67
N GLU A 29 8.39 4.03 -2.00
CA GLU A 29 9.62 4.50 -1.35
C GLU A 29 9.81 6.01 -1.55
N GLY A 30 9.57 6.51 -2.78
CA GLY A 30 9.57 7.94 -3.07
C GLY A 30 8.53 8.73 -2.27
N LEU A 31 7.32 8.18 -2.09
CA LEU A 31 6.27 8.80 -1.27
C LEU A 31 6.68 8.86 0.22
N ILE A 32 7.28 7.79 0.74
CA ILE A 32 7.77 7.75 2.13
C ILE A 32 8.88 8.78 2.32
N ASN A 33 9.88 8.81 1.43
CA ASN A 33 10.97 9.78 1.51
C ASN A 33 10.46 11.21 1.42
N TRP A 34 9.50 11.48 0.53
CA TRP A 34 8.86 12.79 0.43
C TRP A 34 8.20 13.23 1.74
N THR A 35 7.64 12.30 2.52
CA THR A 35 7.09 12.65 3.84
C THR A 35 8.14 12.98 4.90
N HIS A 36 9.35 12.44 4.78
CA HIS A 36 10.47 12.75 5.67
C HIS A 36 11.17 14.07 5.30
N ASP A 37 11.17 14.43 4.02
CA ASP A 37 11.76 15.69 3.53
C ASP A 37 10.91 16.93 3.84
N LEU A 38 9.71 16.73 4.40
CA LEU A 38 8.85 17.82 4.84
C LEU A 38 9.37 18.44 6.14
N SER A 39 9.06 19.73 6.33
CA SER A 39 9.31 20.43 7.60
C SER A 39 8.67 19.66 8.77
N ASP A 40 9.34 19.64 9.93
CA ASP A 40 8.98 18.82 11.10
C ASP A 40 7.50 18.87 11.50
N GLU A 41 6.83 20.00 11.28
CA GLU A 41 5.43 20.22 11.62
C GLU A 41 4.44 19.55 10.64
N LEU A 42 4.93 19.14 9.47
CA LEU A 42 4.20 18.55 8.34
C LEU A 42 4.54 17.07 8.11
N GLN A 43 5.56 16.57 8.81
CA GLN A 43 5.95 15.16 8.79
C GLN A 43 4.82 14.27 9.32
N LEU A 44 4.80 13.02 8.87
CA LEU A 44 3.76 12.06 9.21
C LEU A 44 3.67 11.80 10.73
N ASP A 45 4.81 11.86 11.41
CA ASP A 45 4.99 11.59 12.83
C ASP A 45 4.86 12.84 13.71
N ALA A 46 4.59 14.01 13.11
CA ALA A 46 4.44 15.25 13.83
C ALA A 46 3.30 15.17 14.85
N ARG A 47 3.56 15.57 16.10
CA ARG A 47 2.51 15.68 17.13
C ARG A 47 1.56 16.80 16.73
N LEU A 48 0.31 16.43 16.41
CA LEU A 48 -0.76 17.38 16.16
C LEU A 48 -1.07 18.14 17.46
N ASN A 49 -0.57 19.37 17.58
CA ASN A 49 -0.87 20.24 18.71
C ASN A 49 -2.37 20.64 18.71
N ARG A 50 -3.01 20.82 19.87
CA ARG A 50 -4.45 21.14 19.98
C ARG A 50 -4.84 22.53 19.47
N GLN A 51 -3.87 23.39 19.19
CA GLN A 51 -4.12 24.70 18.60
C GLN A 51 -4.36 24.59 17.10
N PHE A 52 -5.59 24.90 16.66
CA PHE A 52 -6.05 24.92 15.27
C PHE A 52 -5.34 26.00 14.44
N SER A 53 -4.09 25.73 14.07
CA SER A 53 -3.30 26.57 13.16
C SER A 53 -3.49 26.14 11.70
N VAL A 54 -3.20 27.05 10.75
CA VAL A 54 -3.16 26.73 9.32
C VAL A 54 -2.19 25.58 9.03
N ARG A 55 -1.06 25.54 9.74
CA ARG A 55 -0.05 24.48 9.60
C ARG A 55 -0.59 23.11 10.04
N GLN A 56 -1.37 23.05 11.13
CA GLN A 56 -2.02 21.81 11.54
C GLN A 56 -3.00 21.29 10.48
N ARG A 57 -3.81 22.17 9.88
CA ARG A 57 -4.73 21.78 8.80
C ARG A 57 -3.96 21.23 7.61
N LEU A 58 -2.85 21.87 7.25
CA LEU A 58 -1.99 21.41 6.16
C LEU A 58 -1.37 20.05 6.46
N ALA A 59 -0.91 19.81 7.70
CA ALA A 59 -0.38 18.52 8.13
C ALA A 59 -1.45 17.41 8.03
N ILE A 60 -2.68 17.67 8.46
CA ILE A 60 -3.80 16.73 8.32
C ILE A 60 -4.08 16.42 6.85
N VAL A 61 -4.23 17.46 6.00
CA VAL A 61 -4.48 17.29 4.57
C VAL A 61 -3.35 16.50 3.92
N ASN A 62 -2.11 16.79 4.26
CA ASN A 62 -0.95 16.09 3.72
C ASN A 62 -0.94 14.60 4.13
N ARG A 63 -1.23 14.31 5.40
CA ARG A 63 -1.34 12.93 5.90
C ARG A 63 -2.44 12.14 5.21
N VAL A 64 -3.62 12.75 5.01
CA VAL A 64 -4.72 12.13 4.26
C VAL A 64 -4.31 11.84 2.82
N ARG A 65 -3.67 12.80 2.14
CA ARG A 65 -3.20 12.63 0.75
C ARG A 65 -2.15 11.52 0.63
N PHE A 66 -1.21 11.46 1.58
CA PHE A 66 -0.20 10.41 1.63
C PHE A 66 -0.84 9.02 1.75
N PHE A 67 -1.75 8.82 2.70
CA PHE A 67 -2.42 7.52 2.85
C PHE A 67 -3.29 7.18 1.64
N HIS A 68 -3.98 8.16 1.07
CA HIS A 68 -4.78 7.95 -0.14
C HIS A 68 -3.91 7.51 -1.33
N ALA A 69 -2.77 8.16 -1.54
CA ALA A 69 -1.82 7.79 -2.60
C ALA A 69 -1.31 6.35 -2.43
N ARG A 70 -0.92 5.96 -1.21
CA ARG A 70 -0.48 4.59 -0.92
C ARG A 70 -1.60 3.56 -1.11
N MET A 71 -2.83 3.90 -0.75
CA MET A 71 -3.99 3.04 -0.98
C MET A 71 -4.29 2.84 -2.46
N LEU A 72 -4.16 3.89 -3.29
CA LEU A 72 -4.29 3.77 -4.74
C LEU A 72 -3.14 2.96 -5.37
N LEU A 73 -1.93 3.15 -4.86
CA LEU A 73 -0.71 2.54 -5.38
C LEU A 73 -0.61 1.05 -5.03
N LEU A 74 -0.92 0.68 -3.78
CA LEU A 74 -0.81 -0.69 -3.26
C LEU A 74 -2.14 -1.46 -3.29
N GLY A 75 -3.27 -0.76 -3.41
CA GLY A 75 -4.61 -1.36 -3.41
C GLY A 75 -4.79 -2.46 -4.46
N PRO A 76 -4.43 -2.24 -5.74
CA PRO A 76 -4.50 -3.26 -6.76
C PRO A 76 -3.65 -4.49 -6.45
N ILE A 77 -2.48 -4.29 -5.84
CA ILE A 77 -1.56 -5.37 -5.44
C ILE A 77 -2.20 -6.22 -4.37
N LEU A 78 -2.70 -5.58 -3.31
CA LEU A 78 -3.37 -6.27 -2.20
C LEU A 78 -4.64 -6.99 -2.68
N ALA A 79 -5.42 -6.37 -3.57
CA ALA A 79 -6.61 -7.00 -4.13
C ALA A 79 -6.26 -8.27 -4.91
N GLN A 80 -5.24 -8.23 -5.77
CA GLN A 80 -4.81 -9.40 -6.54
C GLN A 80 -4.26 -10.50 -5.64
N PHE A 81 -3.49 -10.15 -4.62
CA PHE A 81 -3.02 -11.09 -3.62
C PHE A 81 -4.20 -11.81 -2.93
N CYS A 82 -5.18 -11.05 -2.41
CA CYS A 82 -6.35 -11.60 -1.74
C CYS A 82 -7.22 -12.49 -2.65
N LEU A 83 -7.44 -12.05 -3.90
CA LEU A 83 -8.24 -12.80 -4.88
C LEU A 83 -7.57 -14.12 -5.26
N SER A 84 -6.26 -14.09 -5.47
CA SER A 84 -5.51 -15.26 -5.90
C SER A 84 -5.38 -16.30 -4.77
N HIS A 85 -5.25 -15.85 -3.53
CA HIS A 85 -5.33 -16.72 -2.35
C HIS A 85 -6.70 -17.37 -2.17
N HIS A 86 -7.78 -16.68 -2.56
CA HIS A 86 -9.14 -17.23 -2.49
C HIS A 86 -9.39 -18.29 -3.56
N THR A 87 -8.88 -18.10 -4.78
CA THR A 87 -9.03 -19.07 -5.88
C THR A 87 -8.14 -20.31 -5.74
N ALA A 88 -7.09 -20.24 -4.92
CA ALA A 88 -6.21 -21.39 -4.62
C ALA A 88 -6.76 -22.32 -3.54
N GLN A 89 -7.89 -21.99 -2.90
CA GLN A 89 -8.59 -22.89 -1.99
C GLN A 89 -9.38 -23.93 -2.83
N PRO A 90 -9.13 -25.24 -2.68
CA PRO A 90 -9.92 -26.24 -3.38
C PRO A 90 -11.34 -26.23 -2.82
N VAL A 91 -12.31 -25.88 -3.66
CA VAL A 91 -13.73 -26.10 -3.37
C VAL A 91 -13.91 -27.61 -3.22
N GLU A 92 -14.06 -28.10 -1.99
CA GLU A 92 -14.52 -29.47 -1.74
C GLU A 92 -15.86 -29.66 -2.46
N LYS A 93 -15.86 -30.43 -3.55
CA LYS A 93 -17.09 -30.89 -4.20
C LYS A 93 -17.86 -31.75 -3.20
N PRO A 94 -19.14 -31.48 -2.91
CA PRO A 94 -19.94 -32.39 -2.12
C PRO A 94 -20.08 -33.70 -2.90
N THR A 95 -19.52 -34.76 -2.32
CA THR A 95 -19.69 -36.15 -2.76
C THR A 95 -21.18 -36.46 -2.82
N GLN A 96 -21.72 -36.63 -4.03
CA GLN A 96 -23.01 -37.28 -4.23
C GLN A 96 -22.79 -38.77 -3.91
N GLN A 97 -23.35 -39.23 -2.79
CA GLN A 97 -23.51 -40.65 -2.50
C GLN A 97 -24.74 -41.14 -3.26
N GLU A 98 -24.50 -42.11 -4.15
CA GLU A 98 -25.47 -42.98 -4.82
C GLU A 98 -26.02 -44.02 -3.84
#